data_AF-A0A819P591-F1
#
_entry.id   AF-A0A819P591-F1
#
_cell.length_a   1.000
_cell.length_b   1.000
_cell.length_c   1.000
_cell.angle_alpha   90.00
_cell.angle_beta   90.00
_cell.angle_gamma   90.00
#
_symmetry.space_group_name_H-M   'P 1'
#
loop_
_entity.id
_entity.type
_entity.pdbx_description
1 polymer ?
#
loop_
_entity_poly.entity_id
_entity_poly.type
_entity_poly.pdbx_seq_one_letter_code
_entity_poly.pdbx_strand_id
1 'polypeptide(L)'
;MSASTEPIIVTPTDQVSVTVVRKSDGQSITFVMDEKTHVHDLKKELKLRLKPKFEQGCRLIFRGKVLKGKHSLKHYGIKKGVNDQAISMDDSKDWKSSSSSSDSEQEK
;
A
#
# COMPACT_ATOMS: atom_id res chain seq x y z
N MET A 1 -34.63 9.06 -32.80
CA MET A 1 -34.12 7.86 -32.11
C MET A 1 -32.74 8.19 -31.61
N SER A 2 -32.60 8.57 -30.34
CA SER A 2 -31.32 8.99 -29.76
C SER A 2 -30.54 7.77 -29.31
N ALA A 3 -29.39 7.51 -29.94
CA ALA A 3 -28.46 6.47 -29.52
C ALA A 3 -27.82 6.90 -28.18
N SER A 4 -28.33 6.34 -27.08
CA SER A 4 -27.72 6.46 -25.77
C SER A 4 -26.43 5.63 -25.77
N THR A 5 -25.31 6.29 -26.05
CA THR A 5 -23.98 5.70 -25.87
C THR A 5 -23.71 5.68 -24.38
N GLU A 6 -24.09 4.59 -23.72
CA GLU A 6 -23.62 4.31 -22.37
C GLU A 6 -22.09 4.12 -22.42
N PRO A 7 -21.30 4.82 -21.60
CA PRO A 7 -19.90 4.49 -21.46
C PRO A 7 -19.83 3.07 -20.91
N ILE A 8 -19.32 2.15 -21.73
CA ILE A 8 -18.86 0.83 -21.28
C ILE A 8 -17.96 1.04 -20.06
N ILE A 9 -18.52 0.84 -18.88
CA ILE A 9 -17.77 0.79 -17.63
C ILE A 9 -16.92 -0.47 -17.77
N VAL A 10 -15.68 -0.28 -18.19
CA VAL A 10 -14.66 -1.31 -18.21
C VAL A 10 -14.44 -1.66 -16.74
N THR A 11 -15.25 -2.57 -16.21
CA THR A 11 -15.05 -3.11 -14.87
C THR A 11 -13.72 -3.86 -14.93
N PRO A 12 -12.66 -3.41 -14.24
CA PRO A 12 -11.43 -4.16 -14.26
C PRO A 12 -11.69 -5.45 -13.49
N THR A 13 -11.75 -6.56 -14.23
CA THR A 13 -12.06 -7.90 -13.71
C THR A 13 -11.03 -8.42 -12.71
N ASP A 14 -9.95 -7.68 -12.48
CA ASP A 14 -8.77 -8.03 -11.67
C ASP A 14 -8.58 -7.15 -10.41
N GLN A 15 -9.67 -6.52 -9.94
CA GLN A 15 -9.63 -5.78 -8.68
C GLN A 15 -9.51 -6.70 -7.46
N VAL A 16 -8.65 -6.28 -6.52
CA VAL A 16 -8.36 -6.89 -5.23
C VAL A 16 -8.64 -5.89 -4.11
N SER A 17 -9.26 -6.36 -3.04
CA SER A 17 -9.51 -5.58 -1.83
C SER A 17 -8.36 -5.77 -0.84
N VAL A 18 -7.67 -4.68 -0.53
CA VAL A 18 -6.53 -4.65 0.37
C VAL A 18 -6.89 -3.84 1.60
N THR A 19 -6.92 -4.49 2.76
CA THR A 19 -7.22 -3.81 4.03
C THR A 19 -5.91 -3.45 4.71
N VAL A 20 -5.64 -2.17 4.90
CA VAL A 20 -4.47 -1.71 5.64
C VAL A 20 -4.89 -1.29 7.04
N VAL A 21 -4.34 -1.95 8.06
CA VAL A 21 -4.61 -1.71 9.47
C VAL A 21 -3.43 -1.03 10.13
N ARG A 22 -3.63 0.17 10.64
CA ARG A 22 -2.60 0.94 11.34
C ARG A 22 -2.44 0.44 12.77
N LYS A 23 -1.21 0.12 13.15
CA LYS A 23 -0.91 -0.49 14.46
C LYS A 23 -0.99 0.51 15.62
N SER A 24 -0.74 1.80 15.41
CA SER A 24 -0.78 2.78 16.51
C SER A 24 -2.19 3.10 17.00
N ASP A 25 -3.19 3.08 16.12
CA ASP A 25 -4.55 3.53 16.44
C ASP A 25 -5.62 2.48 16.12
N GLY A 26 -5.25 1.37 15.48
CA GLY A 26 -6.18 0.33 15.04
C GLY A 26 -7.01 0.71 13.82
N GLN A 27 -6.77 1.87 13.20
CA GLN A 27 -7.54 2.33 12.07
C GLN A 27 -7.29 1.44 10.85
N SER A 28 -8.35 0.85 10.31
CA SER A 28 -8.29 0.05 9.09
C SER A 28 -8.94 0.78 7.92
N ILE A 29 -8.28 0.78 6.77
CA ILE A 29 -8.81 1.30 5.51
C ILE A 29 -8.73 0.23 4.43
N THR A 30 -9.79 0.10 3.62
CA THR A 30 -9.83 -0.85 2.52
C THR A 30 -9.63 -0.12 1.21
N PHE A 31 -8.64 -0.55 0.42
CA PHE A 31 -8.39 -0.08 -0.93
C PHE A 31 -8.83 -1.13 -1.94
N VAL A 32 -9.41 -0.70 -3.05
CA VAL A 32 -9.74 -1.59 -4.18
C VAL A 32 -8.81 -1.22 -5.32
N MET A 33 -7.84 -2.08 -5.61
CA MET A 33 -6.77 -1.85 -6.59
C MET A 33 -6.60 -3.07 -7.48
N ASP A 34 -5.81 -2.99 -8.55
CA ASP A 34 -5.55 -4.14 -9.43
C ASP A 34 -4.42 -5.02 -8.84
N GLU A 35 -4.44 -6.34 -9.05
CA GLU A 35 -3.36 -7.22 -8.57
C GLU A 35 -1.97 -6.84 -9.15
N LYS A 36 -1.95 -6.22 -10.33
CA LYS A 36 -0.76 -5.73 -11.03
C LYS A 36 -0.31 -4.35 -10.55
N THR A 37 -1.15 -3.64 -9.78
CA THR A 37 -0.79 -2.37 -9.17
C THR A 37 0.44 -2.54 -8.27
N HIS A 38 1.33 -1.54 -8.32
CA HIS A 38 2.52 -1.53 -7.48
C HIS A 38 2.18 -1.12 -6.06
N VAL A 39 2.88 -1.70 -5.09
CA VAL A 39 2.80 -1.27 -3.68
C VAL A 39 3.10 0.22 -3.55
N HIS A 40 3.92 0.79 -4.44
CA HIS A 40 4.19 2.21 -4.47
C HIS A 40 2.92 3.07 -4.63
N ASP A 41 1.98 2.69 -5.51
CA ASP A 41 0.74 3.42 -5.72
C ASP A 41 -0.22 3.25 -4.54
N LEU A 42 -0.28 2.04 -3.96
CA LEU A 42 -0.99 1.82 -2.69
C LEU A 42 -0.47 2.75 -1.59
N LYS A 43 0.86 2.91 -1.48
CA LYS A 43 1.46 3.82 -0.49
C LYS A 43 1.11 5.28 -0.76
N LYS A 44 1.06 5.71 -2.01
CA LYS A 44 0.64 7.07 -2.37
C LYS A 44 -0.81 7.32 -1.96
N GLU A 45 -1.71 6.41 -2.30
CA GLU A 45 -3.12 6.56 -1.98
C GLU A 45 -3.37 6.51 -0.47
N LEU A 46 -2.63 5.65 0.22
CA LEU A 46 -2.63 5.59 1.67
C LEU A 46 -2.10 6.87 2.30
N LYS A 47 -1.04 7.49 1.75
CA LYS A 47 -0.57 8.81 2.20
C LYS A 47 -1.64 9.88 2.09
N LEU A 48 -2.38 9.89 0.98
CA LEU A 48 -3.45 10.85 0.74
C LEU A 48 -4.63 10.67 1.71
N ARG A 49 -5.02 9.43 1.98
CA ARG A 49 -6.18 9.11 2.83
C ARG A 49 -5.87 9.17 4.33
N LEU A 50 -4.76 8.57 4.76
CA LEU A 50 -4.44 8.33 6.17
C LEU A 50 -3.49 9.37 6.77
N LYS A 51 -2.94 10.28 5.95
CA LYS A 51 -1.97 11.32 6.34
C LYS A 51 -0.96 10.81 7.40
N PRO A 52 -0.04 9.91 7.00
CA PRO A 52 0.88 9.28 7.94
C PRO A 52 1.72 10.31 8.70
N LYS A 53 2.11 9.97 9.94
CA LYS A 53 2.98 10.80 10.79
C LYS A 53 4.32 11.14 10.12
N PHE A 54 4.83 10.25 9.28
CA PHE A 54 6.06 10.46 8.54
C PHE A 54 5.75 10.94 7.12
N GLU A 55 6.41 12.03 6.71
CA GLU A 55 6.38 12.57 5.35
C GLU A 55 6.84 11.52 4.31
N GLN A 56 7.87 10.76 4.70
CA GLN A 56 8.43 9.62 3.98
C GLN A 56 7.42 8.44 3.87
N GLY A 57 6.46 8.33 4.79
CA GLY A 57 5.45 7.27 4.84
C GLY A 57 5.81 6.12 5.79
N CYS A 58 4.80 5.33 6.19
CA CYS A 58 4.94 4.28 7.20
C CYS A 58 5.32 2.92 6.60
N ARG A 59 5.88 2.04 7.42
CA ARG A 59 6.27 0.69 7.01
C ARG A 59 5.04 -0.20 6.90
N LEU A 60 4.83 -0.78 5.72
CA LEU A 60 3.75 -1.74 5.48
C LEU A 60 4.28 -3.16 5.62
N ILE A 61 3.61 -3.98 6.44
CA ILE A 61 4.00 -5.35 6.76
C ILE A 61 2.83 -6.26 6.38
N PHE A 62 3.07 -7.25 5.53
CA PHE A 62 2.10 -8.24 5.11
C PHE A 62 2.70 -9.63 5.29
N ARG A 63 2.02 -10.52 6.03
CA ARG A 63 2.52 -11.88 6.32
C ARG A 63 3.97 -11.89 6.86
N GLY A 64 4.30 -10.94 7.73
CA GLY A 64 5.65 -10.77 8.29
C GLY A 64 6.69 -10.19 7.32
N LYS A 65 6.34 -9.91 6.06
CA LYS A 65 7.21 -9.31 5.05
C LYS A 65 6.92 -7.83 4.88
N VAL A 66 7.97 -7.03 4.74
CA VAL A 66 7.83 -5.60 4.49
C VAL A 66 7.55 -5.38 3.01
N LEU A 67 6.46 -4.68 2.72
CA LEU A 67 6.07 -4.35 1.35
C LEU A 67 6.98 -3.23 0.81
N LYS A 68 7.87 -3.61 -0.11
CA LYS A 68 8.69 -2.71 -0.91
C LYS A 68 7.88 -2.19 -2.11
N GLY A 69 7.99 -0.89 -2.40
CA GLY A 69 7.22 -0.23 -3.45
C GLY A 69 7.48 -0.75 -4.86
N LYS A 70 8.66 -1.34 -5.10
CA LYS A 70 9.09 -1.88 -6.40
C LYS A 70 8.36 -3.16 -6.84
N HIS A 71 7.62 -3.80 -5.94
CA HIS A 71 6.92 -5.05 -6.23
C HIS A 71 5.41 -4.79 -6.33
N SER A 72 4.73 -5.58 -7.18
CA SER A 72 3.28 -5.56 -7.31
C SER A 72 2.60 -6.27 -6.13
N LEU A 73 1.30 -6.02 -5.97
CA LEU A 73 0.47 -6.69 -4.97
C LEU A 73 0.49 -8.22 -5.15
N LYS A 74 0.35 -8.68 -6.40
CA LYS A 74 0.43 -10.10 -6.77
C LYS A 74 1.70 -10.80 -6.30
N HIS A 75 2.84 -10.11 -6.28
CA HIS A 75 4.12 -10.66 -5.81
C HIS A 75 4.08 -11.10 -4.35
N TYR A 76 3.32 -10.40 -3.51
CA TYR A 76 3.16 -10.73 -2.09
C TYR A 76 2.05 -11.75 -1.82
N GLY A 77 1.32 -12.18 -2.86
CA GLY A 77 0.17 -13.04 -2.74
C GLY A 77 -1.14 -12.30 -2.46
N ILE A 78 -1.17 -10.99 -2.70
CA ILE A 78 -2.38 -10.18 -2.69
C ILE A 78 -3.07 -10.38 -4.04
N LYS A 79 -4.18 -11.11 -4.07
CA LYS A 79 -4.86 -11.59 -5.29
C LYS A 79 -6.37 -11.60 -5.08
N LYS A 80 -7.11 -11.59 -6.18
CA LYS A 80 -8.57 -11.69 -6.15
C LYS A 80 -9.00 -13.01 -5.51
N GLY A 81 -10.03 -12.98 -4.66
CA GLY A 81 -10.57 -14.15 -3.97
C GLY A 81 -9.88 -14.52 -2.64
N VAL A 82 -8.82 -13.81 -2.25
CA VAL A 82 -8.22 -13.94 -0.91
C VAL A 82 -8.92 -12.96 0.02
N ASN A 83 -9.66 -13.41 1.03
CA ASN A 83 -10.31 -12.50 1.98
C ASN A 83 -9.36 -12.02 3.09
N ASP A 84 -8.23 -12.70 3.28
CA ASP A 84 -7.28 -12.45 4.36
C ASP A 84 -6.09 -11.57 3.89
N GLN A 85 -6.41 -10.35 3.44
CA GLN A 85 -5.45 -9.40 2.86
C GLN A 85 -5.17 -8.20 3.77
N ALA A 86 -4.97 -8.48 5.06
CA ALA A 86 -4.67 -7.45 6.06
C ALA A 86 -3.18 -7.07 6.06
N ILE A 87 -2.87 -5.84 5.66
CA ILE A 87 -1.54 -5.25 5.74
C ILE A 87 -1.45 -4.47 7.05
N SER A 88 -0.51 -4.82 7.92
CA SER A 88 -0.20 -4.01 9.10
C SER A 88 0.66 -2.81 8.71
N MET A 89 0.16 -1.61 8.98
CA MET A 89 0.92 -0.37 8.84
C MET A 89 1.55 -0.01 10.19
N ASP A 90 2.86 -0.03 10.22
CA ASP A 90 3.68 0.37 11.36
C ASP A 90 4.08 1.84 11.18
N ASP A 91 3.46 2.72 11.96
CA ASP A 91 3.77 4.16 12.00
C ASP A 91 4.75 4.54 13.10
N SER A 92 5.44 3.56 13.70
CA SER A 92 6.64 3.80 14.52
C SER A 92 7.88 3.97 13.64
N LYS A 93 7.91 3.33 12.48
CA LYS A 93 9.04 3.36 11.55
C LYS A 93 8.61 3.79 10.16
N ASP A 94 9.42 4.64 9.55
CA ASP A 94 9.26 4.96 8.16
C ASP A 94 9.75 3.80 7.27
N TRP A 95 9.32 3.79 6.01
CA TRP A 95 9.74 2.80 5.03
C TRP A 95 11.27 2.72 4.77
N LYS A 96 12.08 3.72 5.17
CA LYS A 96 13.54 3.75 5.00
C LYS A 96 14.32 3.37 6.25
N SER A 97 13.70 3.15 7.41
CA SER A 97 14.44 2.81 8.64
C SER A 97 15.17 1.46 8.61
N SER A 98 15.27 0.79 7.46
CA SER A 98 16.11 -0.39 7.24
C SER A 98 17.40 -0.08 6.46
N SER A 99 17.70 1.19 6.18
CA SER A 99 19.02 1.61 5.68
C SER A 99 19.81 2.25 6.81
N SER A 100 20.31 1.41 7.72
CA SER A 100 21.41 1.83 8.60
C SER A 100 22.71 1.63 7.82
N SER A 101 23.25 2.75 7.36
CA SER A 101 24.66 2.98 7.06
C SER A 101 24.84 4.45 7.45
N SER A 102 25.07 4.79 8.72
CA SER A 102 26.40 4.79 9.35
C SER A 102 27.49 5.09 8.35
N ASP A 103 27.78 6.37 8.15
CA ASP A 103 29.16 6.85 8.05
C ASP A 103 29.23 8.20 8.75
N SER A 104 30.07 8.23 9.77
CA SER A 104 30.28 9.33 10.70
C SER A 104 31.42 10.17 10.17
N GLU A 105 31.21 11.44 9.84
CA GLU A 105 32.30 12.41 9.84
C GLU A 105 31.81 13.71 10.50
N GLN A 106 31.93 13.73 11.83
CA GLN A 106 32.24 14.97 12.57
C GLN A 106 33.72 15.24 12.37
N GLU A 107 34.09 16.18 11.50
CA GLU A 107 35.32 16.99 11.55
C GLU A 107 35.08 18.14 10.56
N LYS A 108 35.36 19.42 10.81
CA LYS A 108 35.95 20.17 11.91
C LYS A 108 35.62 21.65 11.66
#